data_AF-A0A0X3NX06-F1
#
_entry.id   AF-A0A0X3NX06-F1
#
_cell.length_a   1.000
_cell.length_b   1.000
_cell.length_c   1.000
_cell.angle_alpha   90.00
_cell.angle_beta   90.00
_cell.angle_gamma   90.00
#
_symmetry.space_group_name_H-M   'P 1'
#
loop_
_entity.id
_entity.type
_entity.pdbx_description
1 polymer ?
#
loop_
_entity_poly.entity_id
_entity_poly.type
_entity_poly.pdbx_seq_one_letter_code
_entity_poly.pdbx_strand_id
1 'polypeptide(L)'
;MSGEPVICAAADWIRSALCKVTTQPSKLPTELPTPASNRNSGEEVRLWILSHHIRNPKKRRVIVEWARELNLQGCCLPGKPGIVVVEGDGNNADEYWRRIRVLTWKRIQVKEREGIGGMRHFTDGFFEVGGTLSEKLGYLSDHGISRQKISSILGFKAD
;
A
#
# COMPACT_ATOMS: atom_id res chain seq x y z
N MET A 1 -30.69 20.45 33.57
CA MET A 1 -29.45 20.07 32.86
C MET A 1 -29.86 19.21 31.67
N SER A 2 -29.73 19.72 30.45
CA SER A 2 -29.74 18.92 29.23
C SER A 2 -29.00 19.73 28.16
N GLY A 3 -27.88 19.19 27.69
CA GLY A 3 -26.96 19.88 26.80
C GLY A 3 -27.46 19.91 25.36
N GLU A 4 -27.48 21.10 24.78
CA GLU A 4 -27.71 21.26 23.35
C GLU A 4 -26.44 20.90 22.55
N PRO A 5 -26.54 20.13 21.46
CA PRO A 5 -25.39 19.79 20.64
C PRO A 5 -24.93 20.98 19.78
N VAL A 6 -23.66 21.35 19.92
CA VAL A 6 -22.99 22.39 19.14
C VAL A 6 -22.73 21.87 17.72
N ILE A 7 -23.68 22.07 16.82
CA ILE A 7 -23.54 21.75 15.38
C ILE A 7 -23.19 23.03 14.56
N CYS A 8 -23.09 24.20 15.20
CA CYS A 8 -22.92 25.46 14.47
C CYS A 8 -21.46 25.86 14.18
N ALA A 9 -20.47 25.37 14.92
CA ALA A 9 -19.08 25.85 14.76
C ALA A 9 -18.37 25.37 13.48
N ALA A 10 -18.74 24.20 12.94
CA ALA A 10 -18.11 23.65 11.74
C ALA A 10 -18.63 24.29 10.43
N ALA A 11 -19.90 24.75 10.43
CA ALA A 11 -20.53 25.33 9.25
C ALA A 11 -19.93 26.71 8.88
N ASP A 12 -19.59 27.53 9.89
CA ASP A 12 -19.02 28.86 9.64
C ASP A 12 -17.57 28.79 9.15
N TRP A 13 -16.81 27.78 9.59
CA TRP A 13 -15.48 27.54 9.05
C TRP A 13 -15.51 27.14 7.57
N ILE A 14 -16.45 26.26 7.18
CA ILE A 14 -16.60 25.83 5.78
C ILE A 14 -17.07 27.01 4.90
N ARG A 15 -18.01 27.85 5.36
CA ARG A 15 -18.41 29.05 4.61
C ARG A 15 -17.26 30.05 4.44
N SER A 16 -16.47 30.27 5.49
CA SER A 16 -15.28 31.12 5.44
C SER A 16 -14.22 30.60 4.46
N ALA A 17 -14.05 29.27 4.37
CA ALA A 17 -13.14 28.65 3.42
C ALA A 17 -13.62 28.77 1.96
N LEU A 18 -14.93 28.68 1.72
CA LEU A 18 -15.50 28.76 0.37
C LEU A 18 -15.56 30.19 -0.17
N CYS A 19 -15.84 31.21 0.65
CA CYS A 19 -15.86 32.61 0.20
C CYS A 19 -14.48 33.12 -0.24
N LYS A 20 -13.38 32.53 0.26
CA LYS A 20 -12.01 32.88 -0.17
C LYS A 20 -11.66 32.38 -1.58
N VAL A 21 -12.50 31.55 -2.19
CA VAL A 21 -12.28 30.99 -3.54
C VAL A 21 -12.99 31.80 -4.63
N THR A 22 -13.89 32.74 -4.27
CA THR A 22 -14.78 33.39 -5.23
C THR A 22 -14.62 34.91 -5.23
N THR A 23 -13.41 35.41 -5.49
CA THR A 23 -13.24 36.72 -6.12
C THR A 23 -11.85 36.75 -6.75
N GLN A 24 -11.77 36.58 -8.08
CA GLN A 24 -10.81 37.16 -9.03
C GLN A 24 -11.02 36.47 -10.40
N PRO A 25 -11.57 37.16 -11.42
CA PRO A 25 -11.54 36.68 -12.78
C PRO A 25 -10.25 37.19 -13.44
N SER A 26 -9.21 36.36 -13.55
CA SER A 26 -8.23 36.35 -14.65
C SER A 26 -6.99 35.52 -14.33
N LYS A 27 -6.58 34.76 -15.35
CA LYS A 27 -5.45 33.82 -15.45
C LYS A 27 -5.65 32.48 -14.75
N LEU A 28 -5.86 31.47 -15.58
CA LEU A 28 -5.92 30.05 -15.28
C LEU A 28 -4.63 29.57 -14.59
N PRO A 29 -4.74 28.87 -13.45
CA PRO A 29 -3.93 27.67 -13.25
C PRO A 29 -4.86 26.49 -12.92
N THR A 30 -4.89 25.54 -13.83
CA THR A 30 -5.41 24.20 -13.60
C THR A 30 -4.41 23.47 -12.71
N GLU A 31 -4.68 23.29 -11.41
CA GLU A 31 -4.12 22.16 -10.66
C GLU A 31 -4.92 21.88 -9.37
N LEU A 32 -5.65 20.77 -9.38
CA LEU A 32 -6.09 20.07 -8.18
C LEU A 32 -4.86 19.62 -7.39
N PRO A 33 -4.90 19.53 -6.05
CA PRO A 33 -3.84 18.88 -5.27
C PRO A 33 -3.88 17.38 -5.52
N THR A 34 -3.33 16.97 -6.65
CA THR A 34 -2.88 15.61 -6.90
C THR A 34 -1.72 15.38 -5.94
N PRO A 35 -1.66 14.29 -5.14
CA PRO A 35 -0.40 13.92 -4.53
C PRO A 35 0.57 13.77 -5.69
N ALA A 36 1.60 14.61 -5.73
CA ALA A 36 2.56 14.66 -6.82
C ALA A 36 3.10 13.24 -7.05
N SER A 37 2.55 12.54 -8.04
CA SER A 37 3.21 11.39 -8.62
C SER A 37 4.34 12.00 -9.39
N ASN A 38 5.47 12.20 -8.71
CA ASN A 38 6.72 12.36 -9.41
C ASN A 38 6.87 11.09 -10.23
N ARG A 39 6.48 11.14 -11.51
CA ARG A 39 6.65 10.04 -12.46
C ARG A 39 8.13 10.00 -12.78
N ASN A 40 8.94 9.63 -11.78
CA ASN A 40 10.31 9.19 -11.98
C ASN A 40 10.21 7.88 -12.75
N SER A 41 10.15 7.98 -14.07
CA SER A 41 10.29 6.86 -14.98
C SER A 41 11.63 6.18 -14.68
N GLY A 42 11.61 5.08 -13.93
CA GLY A 42 12.80 4.32 -13.54
C GLY A 42 13.07 4.16 -12.05
N GLU A 43 12.23 4.68 -11.13
CA GLU A 43 12.39 4.32 -9.71
C GLU A 43 11.89 2.88 -9.48
N GLU A 44 12.79 1.97 -9.16
CA GLU A 44 12.41 0.65 -8.64
C GLU A 44 12.07 0.76 -7.15
N VAL A 45 10.94 0.15 -6.78
CA VAL A 45 10.38 0.26 -5.43
C VAL A 45 10.04 -1.11 -4.84
N ARG A 46 9.94 -1.16 -3.51
CA ARG A 46 9.36 -2.27 -2.77
C ARG A 46 8.16 -1.78 -1.96
N LEU A 47 7.00 -2.42 -2.13
CA LEU A 47 5.82 -2.16 -1.29
C LEU A 47 5.60 -3.30 -0.32
N TRP A 48 5.39 -2.94 0.95
CA TRP A 48 4.93 -3.84 1.99
C TRP A 48 3.45 -3.62 2.25
N ILE A 49 2.60 -4.52 1.76
CA ILE A 49 1.16 -4.43 1.89
C ILE A 49 0.69 -5.38 2.99
N LEU A 50 0.02 -4.84 4.00
CA LEU A 50 -0.58 -5.62 5.08
C LEU A 50 -2.09 -5.59 5.02
N SER A 51 -2.68 -6.76 5.17
CA SER A 51 -4.13 -6.94 5.32
C SER A 51 -4.45 -7.69 6.60
N HIS A 52 -5.69 -7.56 7.06
CA HIS A 52 -6.16 -8.36 8.20
C HIS A 52 -6.09 -9.87 7.91
N HIS A 53 -6.45 -10.28 6.69
CA HIS A 53 -6.41 -11.65 6.21
C HIS A 53 -6.38 -11.76 4.69
N ILE A 54 -5.70 -12.79 4.17
CA ILE A 54 -5.80 -13.24 2.78
C ILE A 54 -6.18 -14.72 2.78
N ARG A 55 -7.46 -15.05 2.97
CA ARG A 55 -7.96 -16.45 2.94
C ARG A 55 -8.71 -16.81 1.67
N ASN A 56 -9.34 -15.81 1.05
CA ASN A 56 -10.21 -16.02 -0.10
C ASN A 56 -9.39 -16.51 -1.30
N PRO A 57 -9.66 -17.71 -1.85
CA PRO A 57 -8.92 -18.26 -2.98
C PRO A 57 -8.95 -17.39 -4.25
N LYS A 58 -10.08 -16.72 -4.51
CA LYS A 58 -10.20 -15.80 -5.65
C LYS A 58 -9.26 -14.60 -5.49
N LYS A 59 -9.18 -14.03 -4.28
CA LYS A 59 -8.23 -12.93 -3.98
C LYS A 59 -6.79 -13.38 -4.15
N ARG A 60 -6.44 -14.55 -3.59
CA ARG A 60 -5.11 -15.15 -3.71
C ARG A 60 -4.68 -15.29 -5.18
N ARG A 61 -5.58 -15.79 -6.02
CA ARG A 61 -5.34 -15.92 -7.46
C ARG A 61 -5.07 -14.58 -8.14
N VAL A 62 -5.94 -13.59 -7.97
CA VAL A 62 -5.76 -12.27 -8.63
C VAL A 62 -4.55 -11.51 -8.11
N ILE A 63 -4.17 -11.69 -6.83
CA ILE A 63 -2.94 -11.10 -6.25
C ILE A 63 -1.71 -11.56 -7.03
N VAL A 64 -1.63 -12.84 -7.35
CA VAL A 64 -0.50 -13.42 -8.11
C VAL A 64 -0.60 -13.07 -9.59
N GLU A 65 -1.79 -13.19 -10.20
CA GLU A 65 -2.00 -12.90 -11.62
C GLU A 65 -1.67 -11.45 -11.97
N TRP A 66 -2.16 -10.48 -11.20
CA TRP A 66 -1.88 -9.06 -11.47
C TRP A 66 -0.43 -8.66 -11.22
N ALA A 67 0.27 -9.32 -10.29
CA ALA A 67 1.69 -9.05 -10.06
C ALA A 67 2.50 -9.46 -11.30
N ARG A 68 2.21 -10.64 -11.85
CA ARG A 68 2.84 -11.15 -13.08
C ARG A 68 2.48 -10.33 -14.30
N GLU A 69 1.21 -9.93 -14.44
CA GLU A 69 0.75 -9.05 -15.53
C GLU A 69 1.53 -7.73 -15.56
N LEU A 70 1.84 -7.18 -14.38
CA LEU A 70 2.57 -5.92 -14.22
C LEU A 70 4.09 -6.10 -14.11
N ASN A 71 4.61 -7.30 -14.42
CA ASN A 71 6.04 -7.65 -14.33
C ASN A 71 6.67 -7.29 -12.97
N LEU A 72 5.93 -7.53 -11.89
CA LEU A 72 6.39 -7.36 -10.52
C LEU A 72 6.90 -8.69 -9.97
N GLN A 73 7.87 -8.58 -9.06
CA GLN A 73 8.45 -9.70 -8.34
C GLN A 73 8.07 -9.64 -6.87
N GLY A 74 8.19 -10.73 -6.12
CA GLY A 74 7.86 -10.75 -4.71
C GLY A 74 7.02 -11.94 -4.28
N CYS A 75 6.23 -11.74 -3.22
CA CYS A 75 5.43 -12.81 -2.68
C CYS A 75 4.11 -12.36 -2.05
N CYS A 76 3.14 -13.28 -2.06
CA CYS A 76 1.95 -13.23 -1.22
C CYS A 76 2.09 -14.29 -0.13
N LEU A 77 1.92 -13.89 1.13
CA LEU A 77 1.91 -14.76 2.30
C LEU A 77 0.48 -14.78 2.87
N PRO A 78 -0.37 -15.76 2.48
CA PRO A 78 -1.74 -15.86 2.96
C PRO A 78 -1.79 -16.16 4.47
N GLY A 79 -2.76 -15.62 5.20
CA GLY A 79 -2.87 -15.92 6.63
C GLY A 79 -3.56 -14.86 7.47
N LYS A 80 -3.17 -14.80 8.75
CA LYS A 80 -3.52 -13.76 9.72
C LYS A 80 -2.22 -13.32 10.44
N PRO A 81 -1.67 -12.12 10.17
CA PRO A 81 -2.06 -11.20 9.11
C PRO A 81 -1.79 -11.77 7.71
N GLY A 82 -2.35 -11.15 6.68
CA GLY A 82 -1.95 -11.43 5.29
C GLY A 82 -0.94 -10.39 4.83
N ILE A 83 0.16 -10.84 4.24
CA ILE A 83 1.28 -9.98 3.80
C ILE A 83 1.43 -10.13 2.30
N VAL A 84 1.67 -9.03 1.60
CA VAL A 84 2.11 -9.01 0.21
C VAL A 84 3.33 -8.11 0.12
N VAL A 85 4.39 -8.61 -0.51
CA VAL A 85 5.61 -7.85 -0.81
C VAL A 85 5.74 -7.82 -2.32
N VAL A 86 5.81 -6.63 -2.92
CA VAL A 86 6.04 -6.46 -4.36
C VAL A 86 7.25 -5.60 -4.61
N GLU A 87 8.05 -5.97 -5.60
CA GLU A 87 9.22 -5.25 -6.08
C GLU A 87 9.12 -4.98 -7.58
N GLY A 88 9.36 -3.74 -7.98
CA GLY A 88 9.63 -3.40 -9.37
C GLY A 88 9.39 -1.96 -9.76
N ASP A 89 9.10 -1.70 -11.03
CA ASP A 89 8.87 -0.34 -11.52
C ASP A 89 7.79 0.36 -10.67
N GLY A 90 8.08 1.58 -10.23
CA GLY A 90 7.21 2.35 -9.36
C GLY A 90 5.79 2.52 -9.92
N ASN A 91 5.65 2.74 -11.23
CA ASN A 91 4.33 2.91 -11.84
C ASN A 91 3.55 1.59 -11.84
N ASN A 92 4.23 0.48 -12.12
CA ASN A 92 3.62 -0.86 -12.06
C ASN A 92 3.21 -1.22 -10.63
N ALA A 93 4.05 -0.90 -9.64
CA ALA A 93 3.73 -1.12 -8.22
C ALA A 93 2.53 -0.27 -7.75
N ASP A 94 2.45 0.99 -8.19
CA ASP A 94 1.33 1.88 -7.89
C ASP A 94 0.03 1.41 -8.56
N GLU A 95 0.09 0.96 -9.81
CA GLU A 95 -1.04 0.34 -10.52
C GLU A 95 -1.49 -0.95 -9.84
N TYR A 96 -0.54 -1.79 -9.42
CA TYR A 96 -0.82 -3.00 -8.65
C TYR A 96 -1.56 -2.66 -7.36
N TRP A 97 -1.05 -1.68 -6.59
CA TRP A 97 -1.72 -1.23 -5.38
C TRP A 97 -3.12 -0.67 -5.66
N ARG A 98 -3.30 0.09 -6.74
CA ARG A 98 -4.61 0.62 -7.16
C ARG A 98 -5.62 -0.50 -7.41
N ARG A 99 -5.22 -1.59 -8.06
CA ARG A 99 -6.08 -2.77 -8.29
C ARG A 99 -6.35 -3.56 -7.01
N ILE A 100 -5.32 -3.78 -6.19
CA ILE A 100 -5.43 -4.57 -4.96
C ILE A 100 -6.32 -3.90 -3.93
N ARG A 101 -6.18 -2.59 -3.70
CA ARG A 101 -6.89 -1.88 -2.62
C ARG A 101 -8.41 -1.83 -2.80
N VAL A 102 -8.91 -1.96 -4.04
CA VAL A 102 -10.35 -1.92 -4.34
C VAL A 102 -11.05 -3.27 -4.22
N LEU A 103 -10.30 -4.36 -4.01
CA LEU A 103 -10.89 -5.63 -3.62
C LEU A 103 -11.58 -5.50 -2.25
N THR A 104 -12.47 -6.42 -1.91
CA THR A 104 -13.17 -6.37 -0.61
C THR A 104 -12.22 -6.73 0.54
N TRP A 105 -11.86 -5.78 1.40
CA TRP A 105 -11.00 -5.99 2.58
C TRP A 105 -11.68 -5.54 3.86
N LYS A 106 -11.42 -6.22 4.98
CA LYS A 106 -11.75 -5.67 6.31
C LYS A 106 -10.79 -4.53 6.68
N ARG A 107 -9.52 -4.71 6.33
CA ARG A 107 -8.45 -3.70 6.45
C ARG A 107 -7.32 -4.10 5.51
N ILE A 108 -6.81 -3.14 4.74
CA ILE A 108 -5.60 -3.26 3.93
C ILE A 108 -4.88 -1.92 3.90
N GLN A 109 -3.55 -1.94 3.92
CA GLN A 109 -2.73 -0.73 3.82
C GLN A 109 -1.35 -1.05 3.26
N VAL A 110 -0.72 -0.10 2.59
CA VAL A 110 0.74 -0.09 2.42
C VAL A 110 1.33 0.34 3.75
N LYS A 111 2.16 -0.52 4.35
CA LYS A 111 2.92 -0.19 5.56
C LYS A 111 4.16 0.62 5.25
N GLU A 112 4.83 0.28 4.16
CA GLU A 112 6.07 0.91 3.76
C GLU A 112 6.23 0.86 2.25
N ARG A 113 6.77 1.93 1.68
CA ARG A 113 7.25 2.04 0.30
C ARG A 113 8.73 2.40 0.37
N GLU A 114 9.57 1.53 -0.17
CA GLU A 114 11.02 1.73 -0.24
C GLU A 114 11.41 2.01 -1.68
N GLY A 115 12.29 2.98 -1.92
CA GLY A 115 13.06 3.04 -3.16
C GLY A 115 14.24 2.08 -3.04
N ILE A 116 14.34 1.08 -3.91
CA ILE A 116 15.33 -0.01 -3.78
C ILE A 116 16.54 0.15 -4.70
N GLY A 117 16.56 1.13 -5.60
CA GLY A 117 17.71 1.39 -6.48
C GLY A 117 18.18 0.17 -7.28
N GLY A 118 17.26 -0.76 -7.58
CA GLY A 118 17.52 -2.04 -8.24
C GLY A 118 17.99 -3.19 -7.35
N MET A 119 18.14 -2.99 -6.05
CA MET A 119 18.47 -4.05 -5.10
C MET A 119 17.23 -4.88 -4.74
N ARG A 120 16.93 -5.86 -5.59
CA ARG A 120 15.80 -6.79 -5.43
C ARG A 120 16.15 -7.95 -4.50
N HIS A 121 15.22 -8.33 -3.63
CA HIS A 121 15.32 -9.56 -2.84
C HIS A 121 14.69 -10.74 -3.59
N PHE A 122 13.72 -10.48 -4.46
CA PHE A 122 13.02 -11.51 -5.24
C PHE A 122 13.42 -11.38 -6.71
N THR A 123 14.01 -12.45 -7.25
CA THR A 123 14.55 -12.52 -8.62
C THR A 123 13.92 -13.65 -9.46
N ASP A 124 13.13 -14.50 -8.82
CA ASP A 124 12.49 -15.68 -9.38
C ASP A 124 11.04 -15.40 -9.87
N GLY A 125 10.55 -14.18 -9.65
CA GLY A 125 9.20 -13.74 -10.02
C GLY A 125 8.30 -13.47 -8.82
N PHE A 126 6.99 -13.69 -8.99
CA PHE A 126 5.99 -13.50 -7.93
C PHE A 126 5.26 -14.79 -7.58
N PHE A 127 5.31 -15.16 -6.29
CA PHE A 127 4.77 -16.43 -5.80
C PHE A 127 3.86 -16.27 -4.59
N GLU A 128 2.96 -17.23 -4.43
CA GLU A 128 2.28 -17.42 -3.16
C GLU A 128 3.03 -18.44 -2.31
N VAL A 129 3.30 -18.08 -1.06
CA VAL A 129 4.00 -18.96 -0.11
C VAL A 129 3.00 -19.46 0.93
N GLY A 130 2.77 -20.77 0.92
CA GLY A 130 1.93 -21.47 1.87
C GLY A 130 2.59 -21.68 3.24
N GLY A 131 2.00 -22.54 4.08
CA GLY A 131 2.59 -22.95 5.36
C GLY A 131 2.24 -22.06 6.56
N THR A 132 2.91 -22.36 7.66
CA THR A 132 2.85 -21.67 8.96
C THR A 132 3.47 -20.28 8.90
N LEU A 133 3.25 -19.46 9.94
CA LEU A 133 3.91 -18.16 10.04
C LEU A 133 5.44 -18.32 10.09
N SER A 134 5.95 -19.29 10.85
CA SER A 134 7.40 -19.54 10.98
C SER A 134 8.07 -19.84 9.63
N GLU A 135 7.46 -20.72 8.83
CA GLU A 135 7.97 -21.05 7.48
C GLU A 135 7.98 -19.82 6.56
N LYS A 136 6.93 -18.98 6.64
CA LYS A 136 6.85 -17.72 5.88
C LYS A 136 7.90 -16.70 6.31
N LEU A 137 8.20 -16.60 7.61
CA LEU A 137 9.27 -15.74 8.09
C LEU A 137 10.66 -16.27 7.68
N GLY A 138 10.82 -17.59 7.67
CA GLY A 138 11.99 -18.27 7.11
C GLY A 138 12.19 -17.90 5.64
N TYR A 139 11.14 -18.04 4.82
CA TYR A 139 11.16 -17.67 3.41
C TYR A 139 11.62 -16.22 3.19
N LEU A 140 11.11 -15.25 3.95
CA LEU A 140 11.57 -13.86 3.84
C LEU A 140 13.05 -13.71 4.23
N SER A 141 13.49 -14.42 5.27
CA SER A 141 14.88 -14.40 5.73
C SER A 141 15.83 -14.98 4.68
N ASP A 142 15.43 -16.06 4.02
CA ASP A 142 16.20 -16.72 2.95
C ASP A 142 16.36 -15.81 1.72
N HIS A 143 15.43 -14.87 1.51
CA HIS A 143 15.53 -13.82 0.49
C HIS A 143 16.33 -12.60 0.96
N GLY A 144 16.99 -12.67 2.11
CA GLY A 144 17.86 -11.62 2.63
C GLY A 144 17.14 -10.50 3.37
N ILE A 145 15.86 -10.68 3.73
CA ILE A 145 15.12 -9.70 4.52
C ILE A 145 15.39 -9.95 6.00
N SER A 146 15.97 -8.95 6.68
CA SER A 146 16.34 -9.08 8.09
C SER A 146 15.14 -9.27 9.01
N ARG A 147 15.33 -9.99 10.12
CA ARG A 147 14.27 -10.17 11.14
C ARG A 147 13.82 -8.85 11.75
N GLN A 148 14.73 -7.89 11.92
CA GLN A 148 14.41 -6.54 12.39
C GLN A 148 13.45 -5.85 11.42
N LYS A 149 13.66 -5.99 10.11
CA LYS A 149 12.78 -5.43 9.09
C LYS A 149 11.39 -6.08 9.12
N ILE A 150 11.34 -7.41 9.18
CA ILE A 150 10.10 -8.18 9.29
C ILE A 150 9.31 -7.75 10.54
N SER A 151 9.99 -7.66 11.69
CA SER A 151 9.43 -7.24 12.97
C SER A 151 8.84 -5.83 12.90
N SER A 152 9.58 -4.88 12.31
CA SER A 152 9.12 -3.50 12.08
C SER A 152 7.85 -3.44 11.22
N ILE A 153 7.83 -4.15 10.09
CA ILE A 153 6.68 -4.20 9.18
C ILE A 153 5.45 -4.79 9.87
N LEU A 154 5.61 -5.94 10.54
CA LEU A 154 4.49 -6.67 11.14
C LEU A 154 4.01 -6.06 12.46
N GLY A 155 4.82 -5.23 13.11
CA GLY A 155 4.51 -4.62 14.39
C GLY A 155 4.54 -5.61 15.57
N PHE A 156 5.28 -6.71 15.44
CA PHE A 156 5.59 -7.63 16.55
C PHE A 156 7.05 -7.46 16.92
N LYS A 157 7.40 -7.41 18.21
CA LYS A 157 8.78 -7.65 18.62
C LYS A 157 9.10 -9.12 18.31
N ALA A 158 10.14 -9.35 17.51
CA ALA A 158 10.71 -10.68 17.38
C ALA A 158 11.63 -10.86 18.58
N ASP A 159 11.06 -11.34 19.69
CA ASP A 159 11.81 -11.81 20.85
C ASP A 159 12.44 -13.18 20.55
#